data_AF-A0A2A8VDK7-F1
#
_entry.id   AF-A0A2A8VDK7-F1
#
_cell.length_a   1.000
_cell.length_b   1.000
_cell.length_c   1.000
_cell.angle_alpha   90.00
_cell.angle_beta   90.00
_cell.angle_gamma   90.00
#
_symmetry.space_group_name_H-M   'P 1'
#
loop_
_entity.id
_entity.type
_entity.pdbx_description
1 polymer ?
#
loop_
_entity_poly.entity_id
_entity_poly.type
_entity_poly.pdbx_seq_one_letter_code
_entity_poly.pdbx_strand_id
1 'polypeptide(L)'
;MELRCRLLEVYAQDSLINNKVKAKGEMFMWWEYYGDAVIAVSVLTAILILTFIHFFRAKRKKGFIAPLLISIIGYISFVIGIVFIRGWGGMGFIVYGVIIMGIGLIYYLGFGVYKKIRYQ
;
A
#
# COMPACT_ATOMS: atom_id res chain seq x y z
N MET A 1 -19.01 42.46 37.91
CA MET A 1 -18.21 42.44 36.65
C MET A 1 -17.36 41.16 36.56
N GLU A 2 -16.77 40.68 37.65
CA GLU A 2 -15.97 39.43 37.70
C GLU A 2 -16.69 38.15 37.23
N LEU A 3 -18.00 37.99 37.49
CA LEU A 3 -18.72 36.78 37.09
C LEU A 3 -18.77 36.57 35.57
N ARG A 4 -18.81 37.66 34.78
CA ARG A 4 -18.78 37.59 33.32
C ARG A 4 -17.39 37.17 32.81
N CYS A 5 -16.31 37.59 33.46
CA CYS A 5 -14.96 37.17 33.09
C CYS A 5 -14.74 35.67 33.33
N ARG A 6 -15.19 35.13 34.47
CA ARG A 6 -15.07 33.69 34.74
C ARG A 6 -15.90 32.82 33.78
N LEU A 7 -17.09 33.27 33.40
CA LEU A 7 -17.92 32.58 32.40
C LEU A 7 -17.27 32.55 31.01
N LEU A 8 -16.61 33.64 30.62
CA LEU A 8 -15.87 33.70 29.36
C LEU A 8 -14.62 32.80 29.37
N GLU A 9 -13.90 32.70 30.49
CA GLU A 9 -12.77 31.77 30.62
C GLU A 9 -13.20 30.31 30.49
N VAL A 10 -14.29 29.92 31.17
CA VAL A 10 -14.82 28.55 31.09
C VAL A 10 -15.28 28.22 29.67
N TYR A 11 -15.94 29.14 28.98
CA TYR A 11 -16.38 28.95 27.60
C TYR A 11 -15.20 28.88 26.62
N ALA A 12 -14.16 29.69 26.83
CA ALA A 12 -12.94 29.63 26.05
C ALA A 12 -12.21 28.28 26.26
N GLN A 13 -12.17 27.79 27.49
CA GLN A 13 -11.53 26.51 27.82
C GLN A 13 -12.27 25.32 27.20
N ASP A 14 -13.61 25.31 27.24
CA ASP A 14 -14.43 24.27 26.62
C ASP A 14 -14.30 24.24 25.09
N SER A 15 -14.27 25.41 24.45
CA SER A 15 -14.06 25.50 22.99
C SER A 15 -12.68 25.03 22.55
N LEU A 16 -11.65 25.22 23.38
CA LEU A 16 -10.30 24.71 23.14
C LEU A 16 -10.24 23.18 23.27
N ILE A 17 -10.91 22.62 24.27
CA ILE A 17 -10.97 21.16 24.48
C ILE A 17 -11.72 20.51 23.30
N ASN A 18 -12.86 21.07 22.89
CA ASN A 18 -13.63 20.56 21.76
C ASN A 18 -12.84 20.61 20.44
N ASN A 19 -12.10 21.69 20.17
CA ASN A 19 -11.23 21.76 18.98
C ASN A 19 -10.07 20.75 19.03
N LYS A 20 -9.47 20.53 20.21
CA LYS A 20 -8.42 19.50 20.39
C LYS A 20 -8.96 18.09 20.13
N VAL A 21 -10.15 17.78 20.64
CA VAL A 21 -10.80 16.48 20.43
C VAL A 21 -11.16 16.28 18.96
N LYS A 22 -11.70 17.30 18.29
CA LYS A 22 -12.03 17.25 16.87
C LYS A 22 -10.79 17.06 15.99
N ALA A 23 -9.73 17.82 16.23
CA ALA A 23 -8.47 17.69 15.50
C ALA A 23 -7.82 16.31 15.71
N LYS A 24 -7.90 15.77 16.93
CA LYS A 24 -7.40 14.42 17.24
C LYS A 24 -8.22 13.34 16.53
N GLY A 25 -9.54 13.50 16.48
CA GLY A 25 -10.45 12.59 15.76
C GLY A 25 -10.18 12.59 14.25
N GLU A 26 -10.03 13.76 13.64
CA GLU A 26 -9.68 13.85 12.22
C GLU A 26 -8.32 13.20 11.95
N MET A 27 -7.29 13.53 12.74
CA MET A 27 -5.94 12.96 12.59
C MET A 27 -5.92 11.42 12.70
N PHE A 28 -6.75 10.84 13.57
CA PHE A 28 -6.89 9.39 13.71
C PHE A 28 -7.51 8.76 12.46
N MET A 29 -8.57 9.36 11.92
CA MET A 29 -9.24 8.90 10.70
C MET A 29 -8.33 8.96 9.45
N TRP A 30 -7.47 9.98 9.35
CA TRP A 30 -6.48 10.07 8.27
C TRP A 30 -5.42 8.97 8.34
N TRP A 31 -4.97 8.63 9.55
CA TRP A 31 -3.93 7.62 9.75
C TRP A 31 -4.42 6.21 9.46
N GLU A 32 -5.65 5.87 9.83
CA GLU A 32 -6.22 4.55 9.52
C GLU A 32 -6.39 4.38 8.00
N TYR A 33 -6.87 5.42 7.31
CA TYR A 33 -7.09 5.38 5.86
C TYR A 33 -5.80 5.40 5.03
N TYR A 34 -4.81 6.21 5.41
CA TYR A 34 -3.51 6.26 4.70
C TYR A 34 -2.52 5.18 5.19
N GLY A 35 -2.62 4.77 6.45
CA GLY A 35 -1.74 3.78 7.07
C GLY A 35 -1.83 2.43 6.37
N ASP A 36 -3.06 1.94 6.15
CA ASP A 36 -3.27 0.65 5.48
C ASP A 36 -2.74 0.64 4.04
N ALA A 37 -2.93 1.74 3.31
CA ALA A 37 -2.40 1.87 1.95
C ALA A 37 -0.87 1.85 1.92
N VAL A 38 -0.23 2.58 2.85
CA VAL A 38 1.25 2.62 2.97
C VAL A 38 1.81 1.25 3.37
N ILE A 39 1.15 0.56 4.30
CA ILE A 39 1.53 -0.80 4.71
C ILE A 39 1.42 -1.75 3.51
N ALA A 40 0.30 -1.74 2.79
CA ALA A 40 0.13 -2.57 1.59
C ALA A 40 1.22 -2.32 0.54
N VAL A 41 1.50 -1.06 0.21
CA VAL A 41 2.58 -0.67 -0.72
C VAL A 41 3.93 -1.21 -0.24
N SER A 42 4.25 -1.04 1.04
CA SER A 42 5.54 -1.46 1.59
C SER A 42 5.74 -2.98 1.52
N VAL A 43 4.69 -3.75 1.82
CA VAL A 43 4.71 -5.22 1.74
C VAL A 43 4.86 -5.68 0.29
N LEU A 44 4.07 -5.11 -0.63
CA LEU A 44 4.17 -5.40 -2.07
C LEU A 44 5.56 -5.08 -2.62
N THR A 45 6.13 -3.94 -2.22
CA THR A 45 7.48 -3.52 -2.61
C THR A 45 8.54 -4.50 -2.11
N ALA A 46 8.45 -4.94 -0.85
CA ALA A 46 9.40 -5.89 -0.27
C ALA A 46 9.38 -7.24 -1.01
N ILE A 47 8.20 -7.76 -1.36
CA ILE A 47 8.06 -9.00 -2.14
C ILE A 47 8.70 -8.84 -3.52
N LEU A 48 8.52 -7.69 -4.16
CA LEU A 48 9.06 -7.40 -5.47
C LEU A 48 10.60 -7.33 -5.44
N ILE A 49 11.16 -6.63 -4.46
CA ILE A 49 12.61 -6.55 -4.23
C ILE A 49 13.20 -7.94 -3.97
N LEU A 50 12.55 -8.74 -3.12
CA LEU A 50 13.01 -10.10 -2.81
C LEU A 50 13.05 -10.99 -4.07
N THR A 51 12.00 -10.90 -4.89
CA THR A 51 11.90 -11.62 -6.18
C THR A 51 12.98 -11.16 -7.16
N PHE A 52 13.26 -9.85 -7.20
CA PHE A 52 14.28 -9.24 -8.04
C PHE A 52 15.70 -9.68 -7.64
N ILE A 53 16.00 -9.66 -6.34
CA ILE A 53 17.29 -10.14 -5.79
C ILE A 53 17.49 -11.62 -6.12
N HIS A 54 16.45 -12.45 -5.92
CA HIS A 54 16.52 -13.88 -6.25
C HIS A 54 16.77 -14.10 -7.75
N PHE A 55 16.13 -13.31 -8.62
CA PHE A 55 16.38 -13.36 -10.06
C PHE A 55 17.82 -12.95 -10.44
N PHE A 56 18.37 -11.91 -9.83
CA PHE A 56 19.77 -11.50 -10.06
C PHE A 56 20.77 -12.58 -9.64
N ARG A 57 20.49 -13.26 -8.52
CA ARG A 57 21.34 -14.36 -8.01
C ARG A 57 21.21 -15.62 -8.87
N ALA A 58 20.03 -15.90 -9.41
CA ALA A 58 19.76 -17.00 -10.32
C ALA A 58 20.20 -16.66 -11.77
N LYS A 59 21.53 -16.46 -11.97
CA LYS A 59 22.23 -16.24 -13.25
C LYS A 59 21.33 -16.37 -14.50
N ARG A 60 20.73 -15.24 -14.91
CA ARG A 60 19.97 -15.02 -16.17
C ARG A 60 19.35 -16.28 -16.80
N LYS A 61 18.54 -17.04 -16.05
CA LYS A 61 17.71 -18.09 -16.66
C LYS A 61 16.58 -17.40 -17.42
N LYS A 62 16.73 -17.27 -18.76
CA LYS A 62 15.83 -16.55 -19.70
C LYS A 62 14.33 -16.77 -19.46
N GLY A 63 13.91 -17.90 -18.87
CA GLY A 63 12.51 -18.20 -18.55
C GLY A 63 11.90 -17.43 -17.37
N PHE A 64 12.69 -16.77 -16.51
CA PHE A 64 12.16 -16.03 -15.36
C PHE A 64 11.96 -14.52 -15.63
N ILE A 65 12.31 -14.04 -16.82
CA ILE A 65 12.16 -12.61 -17.20
C ILE A 65 10.68 -12.25 -17.41
N ALA A 66 9.91 -13.14 -18.05
CA ALA A 66 8.49 -12.92 -18.33
C ALA A 66 7.64 -12.71 -17.07
N PRO A 67 7.67 -13.59 -16.04
CA PRO A 67 6.90 -13.36 -14.81
C PRO A 67 7.37 -12.13 -14.04
N LEU A 68 8.66 -11.79 -14.11
CA LEU A 68 9.22 -10.62 -13.45
C LEU A 68 8.73 -9.32 -14.10
N LEU A 69 8.66 -9.26 -15.44
CA LEU A 69 8.06 -8.13 -16.17
C LEU A 69 6.56 -7.98 -15.85
N ILE A 70 5.81 -9.09 -15.80
CA ILE A 70 4.38 -9.08 -15.44
C ILE A 70 4.18 -8.54 -14.01
N SER A 71 5.00 -8.96 -13.04
CA SER A 71 4.94 -8.39 -11.68
C SER A 71 5.28 -6.91 -11.63
N ILE A 72 6.27 -6.43 -12.41
CA ILE A 72 6.60 -4.99 -12.49
C ILE A 72 5.43 -4.19 -13.06
N ILE A 73 4.79 -4.69 -14.12
CA ILE A 73 3.61 -4.02 -14.72
C ILE A 73 2.46 -3.96 -13.71
N GLY A 74 2.19 -5.06 -12.99
CA GLY A 74 1.18 -5.08 -11.92
C GLY A 74 1.47 -4.08 -10.80
N TYR A 75 2.73 -3.95 -10.41
CA TYR A 75 3.16 -2.98 -9.40
C TYR A 75 3.00 -1.52 -9.87
N ILE A 76 3.35 -1.22 -11.12
CA ILE A 76 3.15 0.12 -11.70
C ILE A 76 1.66 0.46 -11.73
N SER A 77 0.79 -0.48 -12.14
CA SER A 77 -0.67 -0.29 -12.11
C SER A 77 -1.20 -0.08 -10.69
N PHE A 78 -0.67 -0.78 -9.69
CA PHE A 78 -1.02 -0.59 -8.27
C PHE A 78 -0.64 0.80 -7.75
N VAL A 79 0.59 1.24 -8.04
CA VAL A 79 1.08 2.57 -7.65
C VAL A 79 0.26 3.68 -8.32
N ILE A 80 -0.08 3.52 -9.61
CA ILE A 80 -0.97 4.46 -10.32
C ILE A 80 -2.35 4.52 -9.65
N GLY A 81 -2.90 3.38 -9.23
CA GLY A 81 -4.18 3.32 -8.51
C GLY A 81 -4.19 4.12 -7.20
N ILE A 82 -3.08 4.09 -6.45
CA ILE A 82 -2.95 4.83 -5.19
C ILE A 82 -2.65 6.33 -5.42
N VAL A 83 -1.79 6.65 -6.39
CA VAL A 83 -1.28 8.02 -6.60
C VAL A 83 -2.27 8.91 -7.37
N PHE A 84 -2.93 8.38 -8.41
CA PHE A 84 -3.68 9.20 -9.35
C PHE A 84 -5.20 9.26 -9.12
N ILE A 85 -5.81 8.24 -8.53
CA ILE A 85 -7.28 8.12 -8.51
C ILE A 85 -7.79 8.03 -7.07
N ARG A 86 -8.17 9.17 -6.49
CA ARG A 86 -8.95 9.20 -5.24
C ARG A 86 -10.42 8.91 -5.57
N GLY A 87 -10.94 7.74 -5.21
CA GLY A 87 -12.34 7.34 -5.40
C GLY A 87 -12.52 5.89 -5.87
N TRP A 88 -13.74 5.50 -6.26
CA TRP A 88 -14.10 4.14 -6.70
C TRP A 88 -13.26 3.62 -7.88
N GLY A 89 -12.81 4.50 -8.77
CA GLY A 89 -11.89 4.12 -9.85
C GLY A 89 -10.52 3.65 -9.34
N GLY A 90 -10.02 4.24 -8.24
CA GLY A 90 -8.74 3.87 -7.64
C GLY A 90 -8.77 2.50 -6.99
N MET A 91 -9.90 2.14 -6.35
CA MET A 91 -10.11 0.78 -5.83
C MET A 91 -9.99 -0.28 -6.93
N GLY A 92 -10.53 -0.01 -8.12
CA GLY A 92 -10.37 -0.89 -9.28
C GLY A 92 -8.89 -1.09 -9.63
N PHE A 93 -8.14 -0.01 -9.80
CA PHE A 93 -6.71 -0.09 -10.15
C PHE A 93 -5.85 -0.77 -9.08
N ILE A 94 -6.18 -0.57 -7.80
CA ILE A 94 -5.54 -1.26 -6.67
C ILE A 94 -5.79 -2.77 -6.78
N VAL A 95 -7.04 -3.20 -6.95
CA VAL A 95 -7.41 -4.63 -7.06
C VAL A 95 -6.80 -5.26 -8.30
N TYR A 96 -6.88 -4.61 -9.46
CA TYR A 96 -6.26 -5.08 -10.70
C TYR A 96 -4.75 -5.20 -10.57
N GLY A 97 -4.08 -4.23 -9.96
CA GLY A 97 -2.63 -4.26 -9.72
C GLY A 97 -2.21 -5.46 -8.86
N VAL A 98 -2.95 -5.74 -7.78
CA VAL A 98 -2.69 -6.89 -6.90
C VAL A 98 -2.91 -8.21 -7.63
N ILE A 99 -4.00 -8.34 -8.41
CA ILE A 99 -4.29 -9.57 -9.17
C ILE A 99 -3.19 -9.84 -10.20
N ILE A 100 -2.79 -8.83 -10.97
CA ILE A 100 -1.73 -8.98 -11.98
C ILE A 100 -0.40 -9.37 -11.32
N MET A 101 -0.07 -8.74 -10.20
CA MET A 101 1.15 -9.08 -9.46
C MET A 101 1.10 -10.51 -8.87
N GLY A 102 -0.06 -10.93 -8.36
CA GLY A 102 -0.28 -12.29 -7.87
C GLY A 102 -0.13 -13.34 -8.97
N ILE A 103 -0.66 -13.09 -10.16
CA ILE A 103 -0.48 -13.96 -11.33
C ILE A 103 1.00 -14.03 -11.71
N GLY A 104 1.72 -12.90 -11.75
CA GLY A 104 3.16 -12.87 -11.99
C GLY A 104 3.97 -13.72 -11.00
N LEU A 105 3.60 -13.66 -9.72
CA LEU A 105 4.24 -14.43 -8.65
C LEU A 105 3.92 -15.93 -8.74
N ILE A 106 2.67 -16.31 -9.03
CA ILE A 106 2.27 -17.71 -9.23
C ILE A 106 2.99 -18.30 -10.44
N TYR A 107 3.11 -17.54 -11.54
CA TYR A 107 3.91 -17.97 -12.69
C TYR A 107 5.39 -18.11 -12.34
N TYR A 108 5.94 -17.20 -11.53
CA TYR A 108 7.33 -17.27 -11.07
C TYR A 108 7.60 -18.55 -10.26
N LEU A 109 6.76 -18.81 -9.25
CA LEU A 109 6.86 -20.00 -8.39
C LEU A 109 6.58 -21.28 -9.17
N GLY A 110 5.49 -21.29 -9.95
CA GLY A 110 5.08 -22.43 -10.77
C GLY A 110 6.16 -22.83 -11.77
N PHE A 111 6.73 -21.87 -12.52
CA PHE A 111 7.80 -22.16 -13.48
C PHE A 111 9.11 -22.58 -12.78
N GLY A 112 9.39 -22.03 -11.61
CA GLY A 112 10.53 -22.43 -10.77
C GLY A 112 10.43 -23.89 -10.29
N VAL A 113 9.27 -24.29 -9.80
CA VAL A 113 8.99 -25.66 -9.36
C VAL A 113 8.97 -26.63 -10.54
N TYR A 114 8.29 -26.28 -11.64
CA TYR A 114 8.26 -27.10 -12.86
C TYR A 114 9.65 -27.38 -13.42
N LYS A 115 10.51 -26.36 -13.47
CA LYS A 115 11.86 -26.54 -13.98
C LYS A 115 12.73 -27.38 -13.04
N LYS A 116 12.49 -27.34 -11.73
CA LYS A 116 13.19 -28.17 -10.75
C LYS A 116 12.76 -29.64 -10.86
N ILE A 117 11.48 -29.91 -11.07
CA ILE A 117 10.94 -31.27 -11.23
C ILE A 117 11.36 -31.90 -12.56
N ARG A 118 11.42 -31.12 -13.65
CA ARG A 118 11.73 -31.65 -15.00
C ARG A 118 13.21 -31.82 -15.31
N TYR A 119 14.10 -31.25 -14.48
CA TYR A 119 15.56 -31.34 -14.65
C TYR A 119 16.27 -32.02 -13.45
N GLN A 120 15.52 -32.75 -12.60
CA GLN A 120 16.08 -33.83 -11.79
C GLN A 120 16.08 -35.12 -12.62
#